data_AF-A0A4S2D916-F1
#
_entry.id   AF-A0A4S2D916-F1
#
_cell.length_a   1.000
_cell.length_b   1.000
_cell.length_c   1.000
_cell.angle_alpha   90.00
_cell.angle_beta   90.00
_cell.angle_gamma   90.00
#
_symmetry.space_group_name_H-M   'P 1'
#
loop_
_entity.id
_entity.type
_entity.pdbx_description
1 polymer ?
#
loop_
_entity_poly.entity_id
_entity_poly.type
_entity_poly.pdbx_seq_one_letter_code
_entity_poly.pdbx_strand_id
1 'polypeptide(L)'
;MVKKANWSPSEDAILRSELEKKTPLKDIADMLCKTEDAVYLYCYRHNIPLRPRLKNPMMRKLLEIKFGRSELFKPDRGFFERVGINQKRWSELAWGYVQPTQDEMMRVAKELNFTVEETFKLMDSRQLDLFEKI
;
A
#
# COMPACT_ATOMS: atom_id res chain seq x y z
N MET A 1 17.00 -15.91 -25.70
CA MET A 1 16.29 -14.60 -25.63
C MET A 1 14.98 -14.82 -24.88
N VAL A 2 14.83 -14.26 -23.68
CA VAL A 2 13.55 -14.28 -22.96
C VAL A 2 12.61 -13.32 -23.70
N LYS A 3 11.61 -13.84 -24.41
CA LYS A 3 10.58 -13.02 -25.04
C LYS A 3 9.95 -12.14 -23.95
N LYS A 4 9.84 -10.82 -24.18
CA LYS A 4 9.00 -9.96 -23.34
C LYS A 4 7.63 -10.64 -23.28
N ALA A 5 7.16 -10.95 -22.07
CA ALA A 5 5.83 -11.50 -21.89
C ALA A 5 4.84 -10.43 -22.39
N ASN A 6 4.29 -10.64 -23.58
CA ASN A 6 3.14 -9.87 -24.02
C ASN A 6 1.96 -10.35 -23.18
N TRP A 7 1.42 -9.44 -22.38
CA TRP A 7 0.22 -9.66 -21.59
C TRP A 7 -0.98 -9.33 -22.46
N SER A 8 -1.85 -10.31 -22.68
CA SER A 8 -3.15 -10.13 -23.33
C SER A 8 -4.18 -9.58 -22.35
N PRO A 9 -5.24 -8.90 -22.83
CA PRO A 9 -6.34 -8.46 -21.97
C PRO A 9 -7.01 -9.61 -21.20
N SER A 10 -7.07 -10.81 -21.79
CA SER A 10 -7.61 -12.00 -21.15
C SER A 10 -6.75 -12.48 -19.98
N GLU A 11 -5.42 -12.49 -20.14
CA GLU A 11 -4.48 -12.83 -19.05
C GLU A 11 -4.56 -11.80 -17.91
N ASP A 12 -4.73 -10.52 -18.21
CA ASP A 12 -4.93 -9.45 -17.21
C ASP A 12 -6.23 -9.65 -16.42
N ALA A 13 -7.33 -10.01 -17.08
CA ALA A 13 -8.61 -10.29 -16.43
C ALA A 13 -8.53 -11.51 -15.49
N ILE A 14 -7.88 -12.60 -15.95
CA ILE A 14 -7.66 -13.80 -15.12
C ILE A 14 -6.80 -13.45 -13.91
N LEU A 15 -5.67 -12.75 -14.12
CA LEU A 15 -4.78 -12.31 -13.06
C LEU A 15 -5.55 -11.52 -11.98
N ARG A 16 -6.34 -10.52 -12.37
CA ARG A 16 -7.10 -9.71 -11.40
C ARG A 16 -8.12 -10.53 -10.62
N SER A 17 -8.86 -11.41 -11.30
CA SER A 17 -9.84 -12.29 -10.65
C SER A 17 -9.19 -13.23 -9.63
N GLU A 18 -8.04 -13.82 -9.96
CA GLU A 18 -7.34 -14.74 -9.07
C GLU A 18 -6.65 -14.02 -7.90
N LEU A 19 -6.15 -12.81 -8.12
CA LEU A 19 -5.63 -11.97 -7.03
C LEU A 19 -6.73 -11.57 -6.03
N GLU A 20 -7.95 -11.31 -6.50
CA GLU A 20 -9.11 -11.04 -5.63
C GLU A 20 -9.48 -12.27 -4.77
N LYS A 21 -9.37 -13.47 -5.34
CA LYS A 21 -9.58 -14.75 -4.64
C LYS A 21 -8.45 -15.11 -3.67
N LYS A 22 -7.36 -14.33 -3.63
CA LYS A 22 -6.14 -14.57 -2.84
C LYS A 22 -5.39 -15.83 -3.26
N THR A 23 -5.47 -16.21 -4.53
CA THR A 23 -4.72 -17.34 -5.07
C THR A 23 -3.20 -17.03 -4.98
N PRO A 24 -2.36 -17.99 -4.53
CA PRO A 24 -0.92 -17.81 -4.50
C PRO A 24 -0.33 -17.42 -5.87
N LEU A 25 0.66 -16.53 -5.86
CA LEU A 25 1.30 -16.02 -7.08
C LEU A 25 1.85 -17.13 -7.97
N LYS A 26 2.40 -18.18 -7.36
CA LYS A 26 2.88 -19.38 -8.07
C LYS A 26 1.77 -20.06 -8.86
N ASP A 27 0.62 -20.29 -8.25
CA ASP A 27 -0.52 -20.96 -8.90
C ASP A 27 -1.08 -20.08 -10.03
N ILE A 28 -1.09 -18.76 -9.84
CA ILE A 28 -1.45 -17.80 -10.90
C ILE A 28 -0.47 -17.86 -12.07
N ALA A 29 0.83 -17.95 -11.78
CA ALA A 29 1.87 -18.05 -12.79
C ALA A 29 1.72 -19.34 -13.61
N ASP A 30 1.43 -20.46 -12.93
CA ASP A 30 1.18 -21.76 -13.58
C ASP A 30 -0.08 -21.70 -14.48
N MET A 31 -1.18 -21.09 -14.01
CA MET A 31 -2.40 -20.89 -14.81
C MET A 31 -2.18 -20.03 -16.07
N LEU A 32 -1.33 -19.01 -15.98
CA LEU A 32 -1.03 -18.08 -17.08
C LEU A 32 0.15 -18.53 -17.95
N CYS A 33 0.75 -19.68 -17.67
CA CYS A 33 1.97 -20.16 -18.32
C CYS A 33 3.10 -19.10 -18.29
N LYS A 34 3.27 -18.40 -17.16
CA LYS A 34 4.32 -17.39 -16.92
C LYS A 34 5.23 -17.81 -15.75
N THR A 35 6.34 -17.11 -15.58
CA THR A 35 7.14 -17.21 -14.35
C THR A 35 6.52 -16.35 -13.25
N GLU A 36 6.69 -16.76 -11.99
CA GLU A 36 6.20 -16.00 -10.82
C GLU A 36 6.72 -14.54 -10.83
N ASP A 37 8.00 -14.36 -11.16
CA ASP A 37 8.62 -13.04 -11.31
C ASP A 37 7.97 -12.20 -12.42
N ALA A 38 7.54 -12.80 -13.53
CA ALA A 38 6.87 -12.08 -14.61
C ALA A 38 5.50 -11.56 -14.15
N VAL A 39 4.76 -12.36 -13.37
CA VAL A 39 3.49 -11.96 -12.75
C VAL A 39 3.72 -10.85 -11.74
N TYR A 40 4.69 -11.01 -10.84
CA TYR A 40 5.05 -10.00 -9.85
C TYR A 40 5.43 -8.66 -10.49
N LEU A 41 6.33 -8.67 -11.48
CA LEU A 41 6.79 -7.48 -12.18
C LEU A 41 5.68 -6.79 -12.96
N TYR A 42 4.78 -7.55 -13.57
CA TYR A 42 3.61 -6.98 -14.24
C TYR A 42 2.71 -6.27 -13.24
N CYS A 43 2.33 -6.93 -12.14
CA CYS A 43 1.54 -6.31 -11.08
C CYS A 43 2.19 -5.02 -10.55
N TYR A 44 3.50 -5.06 -10.30
CA TYR A 44 4.26 -3.91 -9.82
C TYR A 44 4.23 -2.73 -10.81
N ARG A 45 4.48 -2.98 -12.11
CA ARG A 45 4.51 -1.92 -13.14
C ARG A 45 3.13 -1.30 -13.39
N HIS A 46 2.07 -2.08 -13.23
CA HIS A 46 0.70 -1.65 -13.47
C HIS A 46 -0.05 -1.27 -12.19
N ASN A 47 0.65 -1.17 -11.05
CA ASN A 47 0.09 -0.86 -9.73
C ASN A 47 -1.05 -1.80 -9.31
N ILE A 48 -1.04 -3.05 -9.79
CA ILE A 48 -2.03 -4.08 -9.44
C ILE A 48 -1.68 -4.63 -8.05
N PRO A 49 -2.62 -4.60 -7.09
CA PRO A 49 -2.37 -5.12 -5.76
C PRO A 49 -2.27 -6.64 -5.75
N LEU A 50 -1.13 -7.17 -5.27
CA LEU A 50 -0.89 -8.62 -5.13
C LEU A 50 -1.69 -9.28 -4.02
N ARG A 51 -2.30 -8.48 -3.14
CA ARG A 51 -3.14 -8.90 -2.03
C ARG A 51 -4.30 -7.92 -1.92
N PRO A 52 -5.47 -8.33 -1.41
CA PRO A 52 -6.58 -7.42 -1.20
C PRO A 52 -6.16 -6.21 -0.37
N ARG A 53 -6.47 -5.01 -0.87
CA ARG A 53 -6.30 -3.78 -0.10
C ARG A 53 -7.47 -3.61 0.85
N LEU A 54 -7.21 -2.97 1.98
CA LEU A 54 -8.26 -2.52 2.87
C LEU A 54 -9.12 -1.48 2.16
N LYS A 55 -10.44 -1.49 2.43
CA LYS A 55 -11.35 -0.45 1.91
C LYS A 55 -10.98 0.96 2.37
N ASN A 56 -10.41 1.07 3.57
CA ASN A 56 -10.03 2.35 4.20
C ASN A 56 -8.61 2.26 4.80
N PRO A 57 -7.54 2.36 3.98
CA PRO A 57 -6.17 2.25 4.45
C PRO A 57 -5.69 3.57 5.09
N MET A 58 -5.58 3.59 6.43
CA MET A 58 -5.36 4.83 7.19
C MET A 58 -4.02 5.50 6.89
N MET A 59 -2.93 4.72 6.79
CA MET A 59 -1.61 5.29 6.49
C MET A 59 -1.57 5.92 5.10
N ARG A 60 -2.21 5.29 4.11
CA ARG A 60 -2.30 5.83 2.76
C ARG A 60 -3.10 7.14 2.73
N LYS A 61 -4.24 7.20 3.43
CA LYS A 61 -5.04 8.43 3.57
C LYS A 61 -4.25 9.56 4.22
N LEU A 62 -3.46 9.23 5.25
CA LEU A 62 -2.56 10.19 5.90
C LEU A 62 -1.58 10.79 4.89
N LEU A 63 -0.93 9.96 4.08
CA LEU A 63 -0.02 10.43 3.03
C LEU A 63 -0.74 11.26 1.96
N GLU A 64 -1.97 10.89 1.59
CA GLU A 64 -2.79 11.66 0.64
C GLU A 64 -3.19 13.03 1.21
N ILE A 65 -3.50 13.14 2.50
CA ILE A 65 -3.78 14.42 3.15
C ILE A 65 -2.54 15.33 3.09
N LYS A 66 -1.35 14.78 3.37
CA LYS A 66 -0.12 15.57 3.47
C LYS A 66 0.46 15.96 2.10
N PHE A 67 0.45 15.04 1.15
CA PHE A 67 1.14 15.19 -0.13
C PHE A 67 0.21 15.31 -1.33
N GLY A 68 -1.11 15.23 -1.12
CA GLY A 68 -2.14 15.14 -2.18
C GLY A 68 -2.18 13.77 -2.87
N ARG A 69 -1.04 13.10 -3.00
CA ARG A 69 -0.90 11.74 -3.55
C ARG A 69 0.10 10.94 -2.72
N SER A 70 -0.30 9.75 -2.28
CA SER A 70 0.56 8.89 -1.45
C SER A 70 1.88 8.51 -2.13
N GLU A 71 1.89 8.43 -3.46
CA GLU A 71 3.03 8.03 -4.30
C GLU A 71 4.17 9.05 -4.32
N LEU A 72 3.88 10.31 -3.95
CA LEU A 72 4.89 11.37 -3.91
C LEU A 72 5.80 11.24 -2.69
N PHE A 73 5.36 10.52 -1.65
CA PHE A 73 6.17 10.31 -0.48
C PHE A 73 7.15 9.15 -0.69
N LYS A 74 8.45 9.48 -0.69
CA LYS A 74 9.54 8.51 -0.78
C LYS A 74 10.34 8.53 0.53
N PRO A 75 9.99 7.68 1.51
CA PRO A 75 10.74 7.62 2.75
C PRO A 75 12.16 7.15 2.50
N ASP A 76 13.11 7.75 3.22
CA ASP A 76 14.48 7.30 3.29
C ASP A 76 14.70 6.39 4.53
N ARG A 77 15.92 5.90 4.67
CA ARG A 77 16.29 5.07 5.82
C ARG A 77 16.18 5.83 7.15
N GLY A 78 16.51 7.12 7.16
CA GLY A 78 16.43 7.94 8.35
C GLY A 78 14.99 8.10 8.84
N PHE A 79 14.03 8.24 7.92
CA PHE A 79 12.61 8.28 8.24
C PHE A 79 12.19 7.01 8.96
N PHE A 80 12.54 5.83 8.41
CA PHE A 80 12.21 4.54 9.03
C PHE A 80 12.76 4.41 10.46
N GLU A 81 13.98 4.88 10.69
CA GLU A 81 14.61 4.88 12.01
C GLU A 81 13.89 5.82 12.99
N ARG A 82 13.52 7.02 12.55
CA ARG A 82 12.81 8.01 13.39
C ARG A 82 11.38 7.59 13.74
N VAL A 83 10.66 6.99 12.80
CA VAL A 83 9.28 6.50 13.06
C VAL A 83 9.26 5.09 13.65
N GLY A 84 10.39 4.40 13.74
CA GLY A 84 10.49 3.04 14.26
C GLY A 84 9.74 1.99 13.43
N ILE A 85 9.64 2.18 12.11
CA ILE A 85 8.94 1.26 11.20
C ILE A 85 9.93 0.71 10.18
N ASN A 86 10.05 -0.62 10.10
CA ASN A 86 10.90 -1.24 9.09
C ASN A 86 10.30 -1.10 7.67
N GLN A 87 11.16 -1.20 6.64
CA GLN A 87 10.77 -0.97 5.24
C GLN A 87 9.66 -1.91 4.74
N LYS A 88 9.63 -3.17 5.20
CA LYS A 88 8.61 -4.15 4.81
C LYS A 88 7.24 -3.75 5.38
N ARG A 89 7.19 -3.46 6.68
CA ARG A 89 5.99 -2.99 7.39
C ARG A 89 5.49 -1.69 6.79
N TRP A 90 6.39 -0.75 6.49
CA TRP A 90 6.03 0.49 5.81
C TRP A 90 5.34 0.22 4.47
N SER A 91 5.90 -0.70 3.67
CA SER A 91 5.30 -1.07 2.38
C SER A 91 3.88 -1.60 2.58
N GLU A 92 3.65 -2.49 3.55
CA GLU A 92 2.31 -3.00 3.83
C GLU A 92 1.31 -1.89 4.21
N LEU A 93 1.75 -0.91 5.00
CA LEU A 93 0.93 0.22 5.45
C LEU A 93 0.64 1.22 4.32
N ALA A 94 1.67 1.66 3.60
CA ALA A 94 1.55 2.67 2.55
C ALA A 94 0.74 2.16 1.35
N TRP A 95 0.86 0.87 1.02
CA TRP A 95 0.05 0.23 -0.02
C TRP A 95 -1.36 -0.14 0.46
N GLY A 96 -1.62 -0.05 1.77
CA GLY A 96 -2.95 -0.25 2.35
C GLY A 96 -3.35 -1.72 2.50
N TYR A 97 -2.38 -2.62 2.65
CA TYR A 97 -2.64 -4.05 2.90
C TYR A 97 -3.01 -4.33 4.35
N VAL A 98 -2.55 -3.52 5.29
CA VAL A 98 -2.76 -3.69 6.73
C VAL A 98 -3.08 -2.35 7.40
N GLN A 99 -3.80 -2.38 8.53
CA GLN A 99 -4.02 -1.18 9.33
C GLN A 99 -2.77 -0.87 10.15
N PRO A 100 -2.41 0.42 10.29
CA PRO A 100 -1.40 0.85 11.25
C PRO A 100 -1.95 0.76 12.66
N THR A 101 -1.07 0.57 13.63
CA THR A 101 -1.41 0.83 15.03
C THR A 101 -1.59 2.33 15.27
N GLN A 102 -2.27 2.72 16.34
CA GLN A 102 -2.43 4.12 16.73
C GLN A 102 -1.06 4.80 16.90
N ASP A 103 -0.12 4.09 17.51
CA ASP A 103 1.24 4.52 17.78
C ASP A 103 2.07 4.68 16.49
N GLU A 104 1.97 3.74 15.54
CA GLU A 104 2.55 3.89 14.19
C GLU A 104 2.00 5.14 13.48
N MET A 105 0.69 5.39 13.56
CA MET A 105 0.06 6.58 12.97
C MET A 105 0.57 7.87 13.60
N MET A 106 0.64 7.93 14.93
CA MET A 106 1.06 9.14 15.65
C MET A 106 2.52 9.48 15.37
N ARG A 107 3.43 8.49 15.38
CA ARG A 107 4.84 8.73 15.05
C ARG A 107 5.03 9.27 13.63
N VAL A 108 4.32 8.71 12.67
CA VAL A 108 4.39 9.15 11.27
C VAL A 108 3.79 10.55 11.11
N ALA A 109 2.63 10.83 11.70
CA ALA A 109 2.03 12.16 11.65
C ALA A 109 2.94 13.23 12.27
N LYS A 110 3.61 12.89 13.39
CA LYS A 110 4.57 13.76 14.07
C LYS A 110 5.80 14.02 13.21
N GLU A 111 6.42 12.97 12.67
CA GLU A 111 7.59 13.09 11.80
C GLU A 111 7.31 13.91 10.53
N LEU A 112 6.10 13.79 9.99
CA LEU A 112 5.66 14.57 8.83
C LEU A 112 5.22 15.99 9.16
N ASN A 113 5.27 16.41 10.44
CA ASN A 113 4.83 17.73 10.91
C ASN A 113 3.42 18.08 10.41
N PHE A 114 2.43 17.26 10.80
CA PHE A 114 1.03 17.52 10.49
C PHE A 114 0.56 18.85 11.08
N THR A 115 -0.07 19.69 10.27
CA THR A 115 -0.68 20.94 10.72
C THR A 115 -2.00 20.67 11.44
N VAL A 116 -2.51 21.70 12.13
CA VAL A 116 -3.83 21.63 12.77
C VAL A 116 -4.93 21.31 11.74
N GLU A 117 -4.91 21.96 10.57
CA GLU A 117 -5.87 21.70 9.50
C GLU A 117 -5.77 20.28 8.92
N GLU A 118 -4.56 19.78 8.70
CA GLU A 118 -4.34 18.40 8.23
C GLU A 118 -4.81 17.38 9.28
N THR A 119 -4.64 17.71 10.56
CA THR A 119 -5.12 16.89 11.69
C THR A 119 -6.65 16.86 11.71
N PHE A 120 -7.32 17.99 11.50
CA PHE A 120 -8.78 18.02 11.38
C PHE A 120 -9.28 17.18 10.20
N LYS A 121 -8.66 17.29 9.02
CA LYS A 121 -9.01 16.43 7.86
C LYS A 121 -8.82 14.94 8.16
N LEU A 122 -7.75 14.61 8.89
CA LEU A 122 -7.48 13.25 9.34
C LEU A 122 -8.55 12.78 10.35
N MET A 123 -9.04 13.68 11.22
CA MET A 123 -10.14 13.42 12.14
C MET A 123 -11.47 13.25 11.42
N ASP A 124 -11.85 14.08 10.46
CA ASP A 124 -13.10 13.90 9.70
C ASP A 124 -13.10 12.61 8.88
N SER A 125 -11.92 12.16 8.43
CA SER A 125 -11.76 10.88 7.74
C SER A 125 -11.90 9.66 8.66
N ARG A 126 -11.87 9.87 9.97
CA ARG A 126 -12.12 8.90 11.03
C ARG A 126 -13.43 9.27 11.70
N GLN A 127 -14.51 8.50 11.50
CA GLN A 127 -15.58 8.54 12.50
C GLN A 127 -14.96 8.15 13.85
N LEU A 128 -14.70 9.19 14.66
CA LEU A 128 -14.41 9.33 16.08
C LEU A 128 -13.88 8.08 16.79
N ASP A 129 -12.62 8.13 17.25
CA ASP A 129 -12.12 7.36 18.42
C ASP A 129 -10.62 7.59 18.73
N LEU A 130 -9.88 8.34 17.91
CA LEU A 130 -8.41 8.32 18.04
C LEU A 130 -7.81 9.26 19.11
N PHE A 131 -8.60 10.12 19.77
CA PHE A 131 -8.10 11.12 20.72
C PHE A 131 -9.04 11.45 21.90
N GLU A 132 -9.69 10.45 22.53
CA GLU A 132 -10.27 10.67 23.87
C GLU A 132 -9.21 10.80 25.00
N LYS A 133 -7.91 10.79 24.67
CA LYS A 133 -6.82 10.89 25.65
C LYS A 133 -5.64 11.75 25.16
N ILE A 134 -5.91 13.00 24.82
CA ILE A 134 -4.91 14.08 24.93
C ILE A 134 -5.45 15.11 25.92
#